data_AF-A0A1M5KXY8-F1
#
_entry.id   AF-A0A1M5KXY8-F1
#
_cell.length_a   1.000
_cell.length_b   1.000
_cell.length_c   1.000
_cell.angle_alpha   90.00
_cell.angle_beta   90.00
_cell.angle_gamma   90.00
#
_symmetry.space_group_name_H-M   'P 1'
#
loop_
_entity.id
_entity.type
_entity.pdbx_description
1 polymer ?
#
loop_
_entity_poly.entity_id
_entity_poly.type
_entity_poly.pdbx_seq_one_letter_code
_entity_poly.pdbx_strand_id
1 'polypeptide(L)'
;MIFAAETEERSLHVFPDAETAASYCEGIAVEAALWLFWDDDGSPLEPQFTIPNKRGLFTGKNGIYHLVKVNNGQYSLLHEALQHIRQVIGECPFTSVRAVQEYLQRGPAGLARPA
;
A
#
# COMPACT_ATOMS: atom_id res chain seq x y z
N MET A 1 0.45 4.63 8.84
CA MET A 1 0.68 5.16 7.48
C MET A 1 0.65 4.00 6.52
N ILE A 2 0.13 4.19 5.32
CA ILE A 2 0.06 3.13 4.31
C ILE A 2 0.72 3.60 3.03
N PHE A 3 1.56 2.74 2.48
CA PHE A 3 2.13 2.91 1.16
C PHE A 3 1.38 2.01 0.19
N ALA A 4 0.87 2.55 -0.92
CA ALA A 4 0.20 1.77 -1.94
C ALA A 4 0.85 2.04 -3.30
N ALA A 5 1.32 0.99 -3.98
CA ALA A 5 1.88 1.12 -5.32
C ALA A 5 0.86 0.70 -6.37
N GLU A 6 0.61 1.59 -7.33
CA GLU A 6 -0.07 1.26 -8.57
C GLU A 6 0.93 0.60 -9.52
N THR A 7 0.66 -0.64 -9.93
CA THR A 7 1.65 -1.45 -10.66
C THR A 7 1.86 -1.02 -12.10
N GLU A 8 0.84 -0.44 -12.74
CA GLU A 8 0.89 -0.04 -14.15
C GLU A 8 1.72 1.24 -14.34
N GLU A 9 1.37 2.30 -13.61
CA GLU A 9 2.07 3.59 -13.65
C GLU A 9 3.36 3.58 -12.81
N ARG A 10 3.53 2.58 -11.95
CA ARG A 10 4.66 2.47 -11.00
C ARG A 10 4.73 3.68 -10.09
N SER A 11 3.57 4.14 -9.66
CA SER A 11 3.39 5.28 -8.77
C SER A 11 3.18 4.77 -7.35
N LEU A 12 3.90 5.34 -6.39
CA LEU A 12 3.71 5.04 -4.98
C LEU A 12 2.89 6.14 -4.31
N HIS A 13 1.69 5.80 -3.86
CA HIS A 13 0.82 6.66 -3.09
C HIS A 13 1.09 6.50 -1.60
N VAL A 14 1.05 7.60 -0.86
CA VAL A 14 1.23 7.61 0.61
C VAL A 14 -0.05 8.11 1.26
N PHE A 15 -0.63 7.27 2.11
CA PHE A 15 -1.87 7.53 2.82
C PHE A 15 -1.65 7.58 4.34
N PRO A 16 -2.43 8.40 5.06
CA PRO A 16 -2.31 8.49 6.52
C PRO A 16 -2.67 7.16 7.22
N ASP A 17 -3.67 6.44 6.70
CA ASP A 17 -4.21 5.22 7.29
C ASP A 17 -4.79 4.26 6.23
N ALA A 18 -5.13 3.05 6.66
CA ALA A 18 -5.66 1.98 5.81
C ALA A 18 -7.07 2.23 5.30
N GLU A 19 -7.88 3.01 6.02
CA GLU A 19 -9.24 3.35 5.60
C GLU A 19 -9.21 4.32 4.41
N THR A 20 -8.33 5.31 4.48
CA THR A 20 -8.09 6.27 3.39
C THR A 20 -7.53 5.58 2.16
N ALA A 21 -6.54 4.69 2.34
CA ALA A 21 -6.00 3.88 1.23
C ALA A 21 -7.09 3.00 0.62
N ALA A 22 -7.90 2.31 1.45
CA ALA A 22 -8.95 1.43 0.97
C ALA A 22 -10.09 2.17 0.25
N SER A 23 -10.36 3.42 0.64
CA SER A 23 -11.35 4.28 -0.01
C SER A 23 -10.87 4.81 -1.36
N TYR A 24 -9.56 5.02 -1.52
CA TYR A 24 -8.96 5.49 -2.76
C TYR A 24 -8.76 4.36 -3.77
N CYS A 25 -8.22 3.23 -3.33
CA CYS A 25 -7.91 2.10 -4.19
C CYS A 25 -9.17 1.24 -4.42
N GLU A 26 -9.73 1.34 -5.63
CA GLU A 26 -10.96 0.63 -5.99
C GLU A 26 -10.85 -0.89 -5.78
N GLY A 27 -11.82 -1.48 -5.09
CA GLY A 27 -11.82 -2.91 -4.77
C GLY A 27 -11.65 -3.84 -5.98
N ILE A 28 -12.16 -3.44 -7.16
CA ILE A 28 -11.97 -4.21 -8.42
C ILE A 28 -10.50 -4.20 -8.86
N ALA A 29 -9.83 -3.04 -8.81
CA ALA A 29 -8.40 -2.93 -9.15
C ALA A 29 -7.52 -3.69 -8.16
N VAL A 30 -7.91 -3.66 -6.88
CA VAL A 30 -7.25 -4.43 -5.81
C VAL A 30 -7.40 -5.94 -6.02
N GLU A 31 -8.60 -6.42 -6.35
CA GLU A 31 -8.83 -7.83 -6.69
C GLU A 31 -8.07 -8.26 -7.96
N ALA A 32 -7.84 -7.34 -8.89
CA ALA A 32 -7.04 -7.57 -10.09
C ALA A 32 -5.52 -7.46 -9.86
N ALA A 33 -5.06 -7.30 -8.61
CA ALA A 33 -3.66 -7.15 -8.23
C ALA A 33 -2.95 -5.95 -8.90
N LEU A 34 -3.69 -4.88 -9.22
CA LEU A 34 -3.14 -3.63 -9.74
C LEU A 34 -2.56 -2.73 -8.63
N TRP A 35 -2.83 -3.08 -7.38
CA TRP A 35 -2.37 -2.37 -6.18
C TRP A 35 -1.61 -3.31 -5.27
N LEU A 36 -0.45 -2.84 -4.80
CA LEU A 36 0.35 -3.46 -3.76
C LEU A 36 0.37 -2.55 -2.53
N PHE A 37 0.34 -3.11 -1.33
CA PHE A 37 0.22 -2.35 -0.09
C PHE A 37 1.32 -2.70 0.91
N TRP A 38 1.75 -1.69 1.67
CA TRP A 38 2.70 -1.85 2.78
C TRP A 38 2.32 -0.97 3.97
N ASP A 39 2.68 -1.45 5.15
CA ASP A 39 2.55 -0.73 6.42
C ASP A 39 3.68 0.32 6.58
N ASP A 40 3.62 1.11 7.64
CA ASP A 40 4.57 2.18 7.92
C ASP A 40 6.02 1.70 8.10
N ASP A 41 6.21 0.47 8.58
CA ASP A 41 7.50 -0.19 8.70
C ASP A 41 8.01 -0.80 7.38
N GLY A 42 7.24 -0.69 6.30
CA GLY A 42 7.55 -1.26 4.99
C GLY A 42 7.21 -2.76 4.85
N SER A 43 6.55 -3.35 5.84
CA SER A 43 6.04 -4.72 5.77
C SER A 43 4.87 -4.83 4.81
N PRO A 44 4.77 -5.91 4.02
CA PRO A 44 3.68 -6.09 3.07
C PRO A 44 2.34 -6.30 3.77
N LEU A 45 1.30 -5.73 3.17
CA LEU A 45 -0.09 -5.90 3.55
C LEU A 45 -0.85 -6.56 2.41
N GLU A 46 -1.84 -7.38 2.76
CA GLU A 46 -2.77 -7.98 1.80
C GLU A 46 -4.20 -7.47 2.03
N PRO A 47 -4.97 -7.28 0.95
CA PRO A 47 -6.38 -6.93 1.04
C PRO A 47 -7.21 -8.15 1.42
N GLN A 48 -7.92 -8.08 2.55
CA GLN A 48 -8.91 -9.07 2.96
C GLN A 48 -10.32 -8.54 2.71
N PHE A 49 -11.00 -9.09 1.71
CA PHE A 49 -12.38 -8.72 1.37
C PHE A 49 -13.38 -9.25 2.40
N THR A 50 -14.09 -8.33 3.07
CA THR A 50 -15.23 -8.65 3.95
C THR A 50 -16.54 -8.70 3.16
N ILE A 51 -16.65 -7.88 2.11
CA ILE A 51 -17.73 -7.94 1.13
C ILE A 51 -17.07 -8.10 -0.24
N PRO A 52 -17.32 -9.21 -0.96
CA PRO A 52 -16.71 -9.43 -2.26
C PRO A 52 -17.22 -8.42 -3.29
N ASN A 53 -16.40 -8.14 -4.31
CA ASN A 53 -16.82 -7.38 -5.48
C ASN A 53 -17.97 -8.10 -6.18
N LYS A 54 -18.98 -7.36 -6.63
CA LYS A 54 -20.05 -7.91 -7.48
C LYS A 54 -19.80 -7.50 -8.91
N ARG A 55 -19.55 -8.48 -9.78
CA ARG A 55 -19.42 -8.27 -11.23
C ARG A 55 -20.76 -8.58 -11.89
N GLY A 56 -21.52 -7.54 -12.27
CA GLY A 56 -22.71 -7.67 -13.09
C GLY A 56 -22.40 -7.45 -14.58
N LEU A 57 -23.31 -7.87 -15.46
CA LEU A 57 -23.20 -7.68 -16.92
C LEU A 57 -23.09 -6.21 -17.37
N PHE A 58 -23.52 -5.26 -16.53
CA PHE A 58 -23.54 -3.83 -16.86
C PHE A 58 -23.02 -2.90 -15.76
N THR A 59 -22.99 -3.35 -14.50
CA THR A 59 -22.47 -2.58 -13.37
C THR A 59 -21.65 -3.47 -12.44
N GLY A 60 -20.41 -3.05 -12.16
CA GLY A 60 -19.60 -3.58 -11.09
C GLY A 60 -19.87 -2.80 -9.81
N LYS A 61 -20.07 -3.50 -8.68
CA LYS A 61 -20.07 -2.85 -7.36
C LYS A 61 -18.80 -3.24 -6.63
N ASN A 62 -18.02 -2.23 -6.24
CA ASN A 62 -16.87 -2.43 -5.37
C ASN A 62 -17.32 -3.06 -4.05
N GLY A 63 -16.59 -4.08 -3.65
CA GLY A 63 -16.66 -4.72 -2.35
C GLY A 63 -16.01 -3.85 -1.28
N ILE A 64 -15.97 -4.38 -0.06
CA ILE A 64 -15.28 -3.78 1.07
C ILE A 64 -14.15 -4.72 1.48
N TYR A 65 -12.98 -4.16 1.72
CA TYR A 65 -11.82 -4.88 2.19
C TYR A 65 -11.09 -4.09 3.27
N HIS A 66 -10.28 -4.80 4.05
CA HIS A 66 -9.34 -4.20 4.99
C HIS A 66 -7.94 -4.71 4.68
N LEU A 67 -6.92 -3.89 4.96
CA LEU A 67 -5.53 -4.28 4.81
C LEU A 67 -5.07 -5.02 6.07
N VAL A 68 -4.53 -6.21 5.91
CA VAL A 68 -4.01 -7.04 7.00
C VAL A 68 -2.56 -7.41 6.75
N LYS A 69 -1.79 -7.62 7.83
CA LYS A 69 -0.40 -8.09 7.70
C LYS A 69 -0.37 -9.46 7.05
N VAL A 70 0.51 -9.62 6.08
CA VAL A 70 0.75 -10.92 5.45
C VAL A 70 1.31 -11.88 6.49
N ASN A 71 0.59 -12.96 6.76
CA ASN A 71 1.04 -14.01 7.67
C ASN A 71 1.87 -15.09 6.98
N ASN A 72 1.72 -15.28 5.66
CA ASN A 72 2.49 -16.23 4.86
C ASN A 72 2.44 -15.86 3.37
N GLY A 73 3.59 -15.82 2.70
CA GLY A 73 3.67 -15.61 1.25
C GLY A 73 5.00 -15.00 0.81
N GLN A 74 5.27 -15.05 -0.50
CA GLN A 74 6.39 -14.34 -1.13
C GLN A 74 5.93 -12.93 -1.51
N TYR A 75 5.89 -12.03 -0.53
CA TYR A 75 5.63 -10.61 -0.78
C TYR A 75 6.91 -9.83 -0.57
N SER A 76 7.26 -8.98 -1.53
CA SER A 76 8.43 -8.10 -1.43
C SER A 76 8.20 -7.01 -0.40
N LEU A 77 9.25 -6.69 0.36
CA LEU A 77 9.27 -5.53 1.25
C LEU A 77 9.19 -4.24 0.42
N LEU A 78 8.69 -3.16 1.03
CA LEU A 78 8.60 -1.87 0.33
C LEU A 78 9.99 -1.42 -0.18
N HIS A 79 11.05 -1.65 0.60
CA HIS A 79 12.41 -1.30 0.19
C HIS A 79 12.84 -1.91 -1.15
N GLU A 80 12.43 -3.16 -1.41
CA GLU A 80 12.71 -3.85 -2.68
C GLU A 80 11.86 -3.25 -3.81
N ALA A 81 10.57 -3.03 -3.55
CA ALA A 81 9.64 -2.48 -4.52
C ALA A 81 10.01 -1.07 -4.98
N LEU A 82 10.60 -0.24 -4.10
CA LEU A 82 11.03 1.13 -4.42
C LEU A 82 12.02 1.20 -5.59
N GLN A 83 12.75 0.13 -5.91
CA GLN A 83 13.63 0.07 -7.08
C GLN A 83 12.87 0.14 -8.41
N HIS A 84 11.58 -0.20 -8.39
CA HIS A 84 10.72 -0.24 -9.57
C HIS A 84 9.73 0.92 -9.62
N ILE A 85 9.63 1.72 -8.56
CA ILE A 85 8.78 2.91 -8.48
C ILE A 85 9.38 4.07 -9.27
N ARG A 86 8.57 4.71 -10.11
CA ARG A 86 8.96 5.87 -10.92
C ARG A 86 8.72 7.18 -10.22
N GLN A 87 7.64 7.28 -9.45
CA GLN A 87 7.21 8.51 -8.80
C GLN A 87 6.50 8.24 -7.49
N VAL A 88 6.50 9.24 -6.60
CA VAL A 88 5.75 9.20 -5.33
C VAL A 88 4.69 10.29 -5.37
N ILE A 89 3.47 9.91 -5.08
CA ILE A 89 2.30 10.77 -4.96
C ILE A 89 1.95 10.83 -3.48
N GLY A 90 2.45 11.87 -2.81
CA GLY A 90 2.28 12.06 -1.38
C GLY A 90 2.56 13.49 -0.97
N GLU A 91 2.35 13.77 0.31
CA GLU A 91 2.64 15.07 0.92
C GLU A 91 4.02 15.07 1.59
N CYS A 92 4.57 16.26 1.85
CA CYS A 92 5.85 16.41 2.55
C CYS A 92 5.81 15.65 3.90
N PRO A 93 6.83 14.83 4.23
CA PRO A 93 8.12 14.66 3.55
C PRO A 93 8.14 13.64 2.40
N PHE A 94 7.05 12.90 2.16
CA PHE A 94 6.96 11.78 1.21
C PHE A 94 6.63 12.22 -0.22
N THR A 95 7.45 13.10 -0.78
CA THR A 95 7.29 13.61 -2.16
C THR A 95 8.23 12.95 -3.17
N SER A 96 9.09 12.03 -2.72
CA SER A 96 10.06 11.34 -3.59
C SER A 96 10.41 9.95 -3.07
N VAL A 97 10.87 9.07 -3.97
CA VAL A 97 11.34 7.72 -3.63
C VAL A 97 12.44 7.78 -2.57
N ARG A 98 13.36 8.73 -2.71
CA ARG A 98 14.46 8.93 -1.76
C ARG A 98 13.95 9.26 -0.36
N ALA A 99 12.94 10.12 -0.23
CA ALA A 99 12.39 10.47 1.08
C ALA A 99 11.74 9.26 1.76
N VAL A 100 11.04 8.41 0.99
CA VAL A 100 10.47 7.16 1.50
C VAL A 100 11.60 6.20 1.93
N GLN A 101 12.66 6.06 1.15
CA GLN A 101 13.83 5.23 1.51
C GLN A 101 14.50 5.70 2.80
N GLU A 102 14.75 7.01 2.93
CA GLU A 102 15.35 7.60 4.13
C GLU A 102 14.46 7.40 5.36
N TYR A 103 13.14 7.46 5.20
CA TYR A 103 12.19 7.15 6.27
C TYR A 103 12.28 5.68 6.72
N LEU A 104 12.25 4.74 5.78
CA LEU A 104 12.34 3.31 6.10
C LEU A 104 13.68 2.95 6.75
N GLN A 105 14.78 3.60 6.36
CA GLN A 105 16.11 3.38 6.96
C GLN A 105 16.19 3.86 8.41
N ARG A 106 15.45 4.91 8.76
CA ARG A 106 15.38 5.41 10.14
C ARG A 106 14.44 4.57 11.02
N GLY A 107 13.61 3.74 10.40
CA GLY A 107 12.44 3.13 11.02
C GLY A 107 11.35 4.18 11.26
N PRO A 108 10.08 3.78 11.44
CA PRO A 108 9.03 4.68 11.88
C PRO A 108 9.47 5.28 13.23
N ALA A 109 9.90 6.54 13.22
CA ALA A 109 10.50 7.18 14.37
C ALA A 109 9.48 7.26 15.53
N GLY A 110 9.63 6.42 16.57
CA GLY A 110 8.91 6.67 17.82
C GLY A 110 8.59 5.53 18.80
N LEU A 111 8.99 4.28 18.57
CA LEU A 111 8.93 3.25 19.64
C LEU A 111 10.33 2.70 19.91
N ALA A 112 10.87 3.19 21.03
CA ALA A 112 12.17 2.88 21.61
C ALA A 112 12.66 1.45 21.35
N ARG A 113 13.85 1.33 20.75
CA ARG A 113 14.75 0.22 21.06
C ARG A 113 15.65 0.70 22.21
N PRO A 114 15.37 0.37 23.48
CA PRO A 114 16.41 0.45 24.48
C PRO A 114 17.48 -0.60 24.13
N ALA A 115 18.74 -0.17 24.29
CA ALA A 115 19.93 -1.00 24.23
C ALA A 115 19.93 -2.09 25.32
#